data_AF-A0A165WNP3-F1
#
_entry.id   AF-A0A165WNP3-F1
#
_cell.length_a   1.000
_cell.length_b   1.000
_cell.length_c   1.000
_cell.angle_alpha   90.00
_cell.angle_beta   90.00
_cell.angle_gamma   90.00
#
_symmetry.space_group_name_H-M   'P 1'
#
loop_
_entity.id
_entity.type
_entity.pdbx_description
1 polymer ?
#
loop_
_entity_poly.entity_id
_entity_poly.type
_entity_poly.pdbx_seq_one_letter_code
_entity_poly.pdbx_strand_id
1 'polypeptide(L)'
;MKIGLEVLPDRKAGRTVHRRQFPVTAAYAFTDYRLQGQTIPAVVVDLAPPPVVDLAPPPRGGGLNLFSLYVALSRSSGRDTIRLLRPFKSQPIKERHNLALLAEDN
;
A
#
# COMPACT_ATOMS: atom_id res chain seq x y z
N MET A 1 -5.42 -22.44 -19.23
CA MET A 1 -4.01 -22.88 -19.32
C MET A 1 -3.76 -23.86 -18.17
N LYS A 2 -3.74 -25.17 -18.45
CA LYS A 2 -3.55 -26.21 -17.42
C LYS A 2 -2.06 -26.37 -17.17
N ILE A 3 -1.61 -26.12 -15.95
CA ILE A 3 -0.22 -26.35 -15.54
C ILE A 3 -0.14 -27.82 -15.13
N GLY A 4 0.45 -28.66 -15.99
CA GLY A 4 0.74 -30.05 -15.67
C GLY A 4 1.84 -30.09 -14.61
N LEU A 5 1.54 -30.71 -13.46
CA LEU A 5 2.50 -30.93 -12.39
C LEU A 5 2.88 -32.41 -12.40
N GLU A 6 4.01 -32.75 -13.01
CA GLU A 6 4.69 -34.01 -12.72
C GLU A 6 5.41 -33.85 -11.38
N VAL A 7 5.02 -34.66 -10.41
CA VAL A 7 5.57 -34.64 -9.04
C VAL A 7 6.78 -35.57 -9.01
N LEU A 8 7.98 -34.99 -9.05
CA LEU A 8 9.23 -35.70 -8.75
C LEU A 8 9.42 -35.83 -7.23
N PRO A 9 9.94 -36.96 -6.72
CA PRO A 9 10.03 -37.20 -5.30
C PRO A 9 11.23 -36.46 -4.66
N ASP A 10 10.94 -35.84 -3.52
CA ASP A 10 11.83 -35.55 -2.38
C ASP A 10 13.10 -34.68 -2.58
N ARG A 11 13.00 -33.63 -3.39
CA ARG A 11 13.77 -32.39 -3.14
C ARG A 11 12.78 -31.29 -2.80
N LYS A 12 13.06 -30.46 -1.79
CA LYS A 12 12.38 -29.17 -1.59
C LYS A 12 12.57 -28.35 -2.87
N ALA A 13 11.68 -28.54 -3.83
CA ALA A 13 11.76 -27.95 -5.15
C ALA A 13 11.45 -26.46 -4.99
N GLY A 14 12.51 -25.65 -4.83
CA GLY A 14 12.41 -24.21 -4.94
C GLY A 14 11.86 -23.88 -6.32
N ARG A 15 10.60 -23.44 -6.38
CA ARG A 15 9.99 -23.00 -7.63
C ARG A 15 10.47 -21.59 -7.93
N THR A 16 11.42 -21.47 -8.85
CA THR A 16 11.84 -20.17 -9.38
C THR A 16 10.89 -19.74 -10.49
N VAL A 17 10.25 -18.59 -10.34
CA VAL A 17 9.34 -18.01 -11.34
C VAL A 17 10.04 -16.85 -12.04
N HIS A 18 10.07 -16.88 -13.36
CA HIS A 18 10.59 -15.78 -14.18
C HIS A 18 9.44 -14.96 -14.76
N ARG A 19 9.51 -13.63 -14.64
CA ARG A 19 8.54 -12.70 -15.23
C ARG A 19 9.20 -11.95 -16.39
N ARG A 20 8.61 -12.04 -17.58
CA ARG A 20 8.97 -11.22 -18.75
C ARG A 20 7.84 -10.25 -19.05
N GLN A 21 8.05 -8.98 -18.77
CA GLN A 21 7.07 -7.91 -19.00
C GLN A 21 7.81 -6.59 -19.22
N PHE A 22 7.23 -5.68 -20.00
CA PHE A 22 7.76 -4.32 -20.10
C PHE A 22 7.79 -3.65 -18.71
N PRO A 23 8.88 -2.93 -18.34
CA PRO A 23 9.00 -2.28 -17.04
C PRO A 23 8.18 -0.98 -16.98
N VAL A 24 6.92 -1.04 -17.38
CA VAL A 24 5.99 0.09 -17.40
C VAL A 24 4.70 -0.28 -16.68
N THR A 25 4.11 0.69 -16.00
CA THR A 25 2.81 0.58 -15.34
C THR A 25 2.02 1.86 -15.59
N ALA A 26 0.70 1.77 -15.65
CA ALA A 26 -0.14 2.95 -15.65
C ALA A 26 0.15 3.79 -14.39
N ALA A 27 0.28 5.10 -14.57
CA ALA A 27 0.84 6.02 -13.59
C ALA A 27 -0.11 7.13 -13.12
N TYR A 28 -1.37 7.07 -13.53
CA TYR A 28 -2.35 8.09 -13.13
C TYR A 28 -2.86 7.89 -11.70
N ALA A 29 -2.81 6.66 -11.19
CA ALA A 29 -3.17 6.33 -9.82
C ALA A 29 -2.15 5.32 -9.28
N PHE A 30 -1.68 5.56 -8.07
CA PHE A 30 -0.70 4.73 -7.40
C PHE A 30 -1.08 4.54 -5.94
N THR A 31 -0.65 3.43 -5.37
CA THR A 31 -0.71 3.24 -3.92
C THR A 31 0.39 4.07 -3.24
N ASP A 32 0.12 4.47 -2.01
CA ASP A 32 1.06 5.16 -1.10
C ASP A 32 2.46 4.51 -1.07
N TYR A 33 2.54 3.17 -1.03
CA TYR A 33 3.80 2.43 -1.08
C TYR A 33 4.65 2.71 -2.33
N ARG A 34 4.01 2.90 -3.49
CA ARG A 34 4.71 3.21 -4.75
C ARG A 34 5.12 4.67 -4.86
N LEU A 35 4.45 5.55 -4.11
CA LEU A 35 4.70 7.00 -4.08
C LEU A 35 5.75 7.41 -3.04
N GLN A 36 6.17 6.50 -2.16
CA GLN A 36 7.15 6.79 -1.13
C GLN A 36 8.46 7.31 -1.75
N GLY A 37 8.92 8.47 -1.26
CA GLY A 37 10.14 9.12 -1.75
C GLY A 37 9.96 10.03 -2.97
N GLN A 38 8.74 10.18 -3.48
CA GLN A 38 8.44 11.13 -4.57
C GLN A 38 7.64 12.33 -4.06
N THR A 39 7.88 13.50 -4.65
CA THR A 39 7.05 14.70 -4.44
C THR A 39 6.26 14.95 -5.71
N ILE A 40 4.93 15.00 -5.61
CA ILE A 40 4.03 15.23 -6.74
C ILE A 40 3.48 16.65 -6.64
N PRO A 41 3.61 17.49 -7.69
CA PRO A 41 3.19 18.89 -7.63
C PRO A 41 1.71 19.12 -7.32
N ALA A 42 0.82 18.22 -7.75
CA ALA A 42 -0.60 18.26 -7.43
C ALA A 42 -1.16 16.84 -7.30
N VAL A 43 -1.85 16.53 -6.21
CA VAL A 43 -2.32 15.18 -5.91
C VAL A 43 -3.75 15.17 -5.39
N VAL A 44 -4.52 14.19 -5.85
CA VAL A 44 -5.82 13.82 -5.27
C VAL A 44 -5.60 12.56 -4.45
N VAL A 45 -5.86 12.63 -3.15
CA VAL A 45 -5.66 11.52 -2.22
C VAL A 45 -7.00 10.87 -1.89
N ASP A 46 -7.09 9.56 -2.08
CA ASP A 46 -8.20 8.75 -1.61
C ASP A 46 -7.84 8.10 -0.26
N LEU A 47 -8.59 8.50 0.78
CA LEU A 47 -8.41 8.04 2.16
C LEU A 47 -9.60 7.20 2.62
N ALA A 48 -10.17 6.35 1.76
CA ALA A 48 -11.05 5.31 2.25
C ALA A 48 -10.31 4.01 2.54
N PRO A 49 -10.79 3.25 3.54
CA PRO A 49 -10.34 1.89 3.71
C PRO A 49 -10.66 1.09 2.44
N PRO A 50 -9.75 0.18 2.01
CA PRO A 50 -10.02 -0.70 0.90
C PRO A 50 -11.28 -1.53 1.18
N PRO A 51 -12.04 -1.91 0.14
CA PRO A 51 -13.24 -2.72 0.32
C PRO A 51 -12.88 -4.04 1.00
N VAL A 52 -13.56 -4.34 2.11
CA VAL A 52 -13.49 -5.65 2.75
C VAL A 52 -14.25 -6.60 1.82
N VAL A 53 -13.53 -7.35 1.00
CA VAL A 53 -14.11 -8.44 0.21
C VAL A 53 -14.30 -9.63 1.15
N ASP A 54 -15.55 -10.05 1.36
CA ASP A 54 -16.00 -11.10 2.29
C ASP A 54 -15.40 -12.52 2.06
N LEU A 55 -14.45 -12.67 1.13
CA LEU A 55 -13.83 -13.96 0.76
C LEU A 55 -12.53 -14.26 1.52
N ALA A 56 -12.03 -13.34 2.34
CA ALA A 56 -10.94 -13.60 3.28
C ALA A 56 -10.98 -12.58 4.41
N PRO A 57 -10.56 -12.93 5.65
CA PRO A 57 -10.33 -11.92 6.68
C PRO A 57 -9.47 -10.81 6.07
N PRO A 58 -9.82 -9.52 6.25
CA PRO A 58 -8.96 -8.45 5.77
C PRO A 58 -7.55 -8.73 6.30
N PRO A 59 -6.50 -8.66 5.45
CA PRO A 59 -5.14 -8.85 5.93
C PRO A 59 -4.99 -7.96 7.16
N ARG A 60 -4.58 -8.54 8.29
CA ARG A 60 -4.41 -7.80 9.55
C ARG A 60 -3.48 -6.61 9.25
N GLY A 61 -4.05 -5.42 9.09
CA GLY A 61 -3.34 -4.23 8.59
C GLY A 61 -3.86 -3.57 7.30
N GLY A 62 -4.94 -4.05 6.70
CA GLY A 62 -5.53 -3.46 5.48
C GLY A 62 -6.33 -2.16 5.69
N GLY A 63 -6.35 -1.58 6.88
CA GLY A 63 -7.01 -0.31 7.16
C GLY A 63 -6.06 0.88 6.96
N LEU A 64 -6.63 2.09 6.80
CA LEU A 64 -5.85 3.33 6.91
C LEU A 64 -5.19 3.41 8.27
N ASN A 65 -3.86 3.30 8.30
CA ASN A 65 -3.05 3.54 9.48
C ASN A 65 -2.42 4.96 9.43
N LEU A 66 -1.87 5.42 10.55
CA LEU A 66 -1.26 6.75 10.65
C LEU A 66 -0.07 6.93 9.68
N PHE A 67 0.69 5.88 9.40
CA PHE A 67 1.85 5.92 8.51
C PHE A 67 1.45 6.12 7.04
N SER A 68 0.55 5.29 6.51
CA SER A 68 -0.03 5.42 5.17
C SER A 68 -0.68 6.78 4.96
N LEU A 69 -1.37 7.29 5.99
CA LEU A 69 -1.94 8.64 5.97
C LEU A 69 -0.85 9.71 5.86
N TYR A 70 0.18 9.63 6.69
CA TYR A 70 1.32 10.56 6.64
C TYR A 70 2.03 10.50 5.28
N VAL A 71 2.33 9.30 4.77
CA VAL A 71 2.98 9.12 3.47
C VAL A 71 2.14 9.77 2.37
N ALA A 72 0.83 9.50 2.32
CA ALA A 72 -0.05 10.04 1.29
C ALA A 72 -0.17 11.57 1.34
N LEU A 73 -0.29 12.15 2.54
CA LEU A 73 -0.40 13.61 2.71
C LEU A 73 0.93 14.34 2.48
N SER A 74 2.06 13.72 2.84
CA SER A 74 3.40 14.29 2.67
C SER A 74 3.92 14.29 1.23
N ARG A 75 3.20 13.71 0.27
CA ARG A 75 3.61 13.74 -1.15
C ARG A 75 3.36 15.10 -1.82
N SER A 76 2.53 15.94 -1.20
CA SER A 76 2.19 17.29 -1.69
C SER A 76 2.98 18.37 -0.96
N SER A 77 3.26 19.47 -1.64
CA SER A 77 3.94 20.64 -1.08
C SER A 77 3.08 21.49 -0.14
N GLY A 78 1.74 21.43 -0.27
CA GLY A 78 0.87 22.28 0.52
C GLY A 78 -0.62 22.02 0.31
N ARG A 79 -1.45 22.85 0.95
CA ARG A 79 -2.92 22.73 0.94
C ARG A 79 -3.54 23.06 -0.41
N ASP A 80 -2.92 23.95 -1.18
CA ASP A 80 -3.40 24.36 -2.50
C ASP A 80 -3.21 23.26 -3.55
N THR A 81 -2.22 22.40 -3.32
CA THR A 81 -1.79 21.33 -4.24
C THR A 81 -2.33 19.95 -3.85
N ILE A 82 -3.02 19.82 -2.71
CA ILE A 82 -3.64 18.57 -2.26
C ILE A 82 -5.17 18.66 -2.25
N ARG A 83 -5.83 17.62 -2.76
CA ARG A 83 -7.28 17.45 -2.67
C ARG A 83 -7.60 16.08 -2.08
N LEU A 84 -8.60 16.02 -1.20
CA LEU A 84 -9.12 14.76 -0.69
C LEU A 84 -10.31 14.36 -1.55
N LEU A 85 -10.32 13.12 -2.05
CA LEU A 85 -11.38 12.63 -2.94
C LEU A 85 -12.74 12.55 -2.22
N ARG A 86 -12.73 12.24 -0.92
CA ARG A 86 -13.93 12.06 -0.09
C ARG A 86 -13.66 12.34 1.38
N PRO A 87 -14.70 12.60 2.20
CA PRO A 87 -14.58 12.66 3.64
C PRO A 87 -13.99 11.36 4.20
N PHE A 88 -13.10 11.48 5.19
CA PHE A 88 -12.45 10.34 5.83
C PHE A 88 -12.66 10.36 7.34
N LYS A 89 -12.56 9.20 7.99
CA LYS A 89 -12.65 9.12 9.45
C LYS A 89 -11.35 9.66 10.05
N SER A 90 -11.43 10.70 10.88
CA SER A 90 -10.25 11.30 11.51
C SER A 90 -9.66 10.49 12.67
N GLN A 91 -10.28 9.36 13.03
CA GLN A 91 -9.89 8.53 14.16
C GLN A 91 -8.43 8.03 14.08
N PRO A 92 -7.90 7.61 12.91
CA PRO A 92 -6.50 7.19 12.78
C PRO A 92 -5.48 8.31 13.04
N ILE A 93 -5.85 9.58 12.84
CA ILE A 93 -4.99 10.74 13.16
C ILE A 93 -4.83 10.89 14.67
N LYS A 94 -5.87 10.53 15.43
CA LYS A 94 -5.95 10.68 16.88
C LYS A 94 -5.39 9.46 17.63
N GLU A 95 -4.97 8.44 16.91
CA GLU A 95 -4.46 7.20 17.48
C GLU A 95 -3.04 7.41 18.02
N ARG A 96 -2.72 6.75 19.14
CA ARG A 96 -1.42 6.88 19.79
C ARG A 96 -0.35 6.20 18.93
N HIS A 97 0.85 6.78 18.86
CA HIS A 97 1.98 6.18 18.16
C HIS A 97 2.21 4.73 18.63
N ASN A 98 2.52 3.85 17.68
CA ASN A 98 2.88 2.48 17.99
C ASN A 98 4.21 2.47 18.76
N LEU A 99 4.18 1.96 19.99
CA LEU A 99 5.36 1.92 20.87
C LEU A 99 6.52 1.12 20.27
N ALA A 100 6.24 0.12 19.43
CA ALA A 100 7.28 -0.66 18.76
C ALA A 100 8.06 0.19 17.74
N LEU A 101 7.38 1.10 17.02
CA LEU A 101 8.04 2.01 16.07
C LEU A 101 8.84 3.09 16.80
N LEU A 102 8.35 3.60 17.93
CA LEU A 102 9.09 4.56 18.75
C LEU A 102 10.38 3.97 19.34
N ALA A 103 10.45 2.66 19.51
CA ALA A 103 11.65 1.98 19.99
C ALA A 103 12.77 1.92 18.93
N GLU A 104 12.45 2.11 17.64
CA GLU A 104 13.42 2.11 16.54
C GLU A 104 14.14 3.47 16.37
N ASP A 105 13.63 4.54 17.00
CA ASP A 105 14.19 5.90 16.93
C ASP A 105 15.34 6.16 17.94
N ASN A 106 15.66 5.20 18.82
CA ASN A 106 16.76 5.26 19.80
C ASN A 106 17.88 4.27 19.47
#